data_AF-A0A6A4GMS0-F1
#
_entry.id   AF-A0A6A4GMS0-F1
#
_cell.length_a   1.000
_cell.length_b   1.000
_cell.length_c   1.000
_cell.angle_alpha   90.00
_cell.angle_beta   90.00
_cell.angle_gamma   90.00
#
_symmetry.space_group_name_H-M   'P 1'
#
loop_
_entity.id
_entity.type
_entity.pdbx_description
1 polymer ?
#
loop_
_entity_poly.entity_id
_entity_poly.type
_entity_poly.pdbx_seq_one_letter_code
_entity_poly.pdbx_strand_id
1 'polypeptide(L)'
;EGVNIINSIVKKRVTKWRDGLRELQLICIPKILNLEDVFAIDATGGGKSALFGVPVLVHLEISQNADLYPSFNVPIHLHPIGVVVTPTKGLVNNIVHMLGFLFSF
;
A
#
# COMPACT_ATOMS: atom_id res chain seq x y z
N GLU A 1 -10.25 -9.53 -10.00
CA GLU A 1 -8.86 -9.90 -10.34
C GLU A 1 -7.82 -8.96 -9.71
N GLY A 2 -7.91 -7.63 -9.93
CA GLY A 2 -6.94 -6.67 -9.37
C GLY A 2 -6.70 -6.75 -7.86
N VAL A 3 -7.75 -6.90 -7.04
CA VAL A 3 -7.62 -7.08 -5.58
C VAL A 3 -6.79 -8.30 -5.21
N ASN A 4 -6.94 -9.41 -5.94
CA ASN A 4 -6.17 -10.63 -5.69
C ASN A 4 -4.69 -10.44 -6.03
N ILE A 5 -4.39 -9.69 -7.09
CA ILE A 5 -3.01 -9.32 -7.47
C ILE A 5 -2.40 -8.47 -6.35
N ILE A 6 -3.09 -7.40 -5.93
CA ILE A 6 -2.65 -6.52 -4.84
C ILE A 6 -2.38 -7.34 -3.57
N ASN A 7 -3.32 -8.20 -3.17
CA ASN A 7 -3.17 -9.00 -1.96
C ASN A 7 -2.01 -10.01 -2.07
N SER A 8 -1.78 -10.59 -3.25
CA SER A 8 -0.65 -11.49 -3.51
C SER A 8 0.69 -10.76 -3.44
N ILE A 9 0.76 -9.55 -4.00
CA ILE A 9 1.94 -8.67 -3.88
C ILE A 9 2.23 -8.37 -2.41
N VAL A 10 1.20 -7.99 -1.64
CA VAL A 10 1.36 -7.68 -0.22
C VAL A 10 1.88 -8.88 0.56
N LYS A 11 1.33 -10.08 0.34
CA LYS A 11 1.82 -11.31 0.99
C LYS A 11 3.26 -11.64 0.61
N LYS A 12 3.64 -11.44 -0.66
CA LYS A 12 4.99 -11.66 -1.17
C LYS A 12 6.00 -10.68 -0.55
N ARG A 13 5.63 -9.40 -0.47
CA ARG A 13 6.55 -8.30 -0.13
C ARG A 13 6.57 -7.97 1.36
N VAL A 14 5.46 -8.19 2.06
CA VAL A 14 5.34 -7.96 3.50
C VAL A 14 5.19 -9.32 4.17
N THR A 15 6.28 -10.06 4.30
CA THR A 15 6.29 -11.47 4.78
C THR A 15 5.68 -11.66 6.18
N LYS A 16 5.63 -10.60 6.99
CA LYS A 16 4.96 -10.58 8.29
C LYS A 16 3.43 -10.61 8.19
N TRP A 17 2.85 -10.26 7.04
CA TRP A 17 1.41 -10.21 6.79
C TRP A 17 0.95 -11.44 6.03
N ARG A 18 0.94 -12.60 6.70
CA ARG A 18 0.60 -13.91 6.09
C ARG A 18 -0.82 -13.93 5.49
N ASP A 19 -1.76 -13.29 6.19
CA ASP A 19 -3.16 -13.20 5.74
C ASP A 19 -3.37 -12.09 4.70
N GLY A 20 -2.36 -11.24 4.50
CA GLY A 20 -2.37 -10.12 3.56
C GLY A 20 -3.10 -8.90 4.12
N LEU A 21 -3.90 -8.26 3.26
CA LEU A 21 -4.65 -7.06 3.59
C LEU A 21 -5.89 -7.36 4.44
N ARG A 22 -6.22 -6.42 5.32
CA ARG A 22 -7.46 -6.41 6.13
C ARG A 22 -8.64 -5.85 5.33
N GLU A 23 -9.85 -6.04 5.83
CA GLU A 23 -11.10 -5.68 5.16
C GLU A 23 -11.13 -4.22 4.64
N LEU A 24 -10.89 -3.22 5.51
CA LEU A 24 -10.88 -1.82 5.08
C LEU A 24 -9.76 -1.52 4.06
N GLN A 25 -8.62 -2.20 4.19
CA GLN A 25 -7.49 -2.05 3.27
C GLN A 25 -7.81 -2.63 1.89
N LEU A 26 -8.51 -3.77 1.84
CA LEU A 26 -8.99 -4.42 0.61
C LEU A 26 -9.98 -3.53 -0.16
N ILE A 27 -10.72 -2.67 0.54
CA ILE A 27 -11.65 -1.72 -0.07
C ILE A 27 -10.92 -0.47 -0.56
N CYS A 28 -10.06 0.12 0.29
CA CYS A 28 -9.47 1.43 0.04
C CYS A 28 -8.26 1.40 -0.90
N ILE A 29 -7.37 0.41 -0.80
CA ILE A 29 -6.13 0.40 -1.58
C ILE A 29 -6.38 0.31 -3.10
N PRO A 30 -7.31 -0.53 -3.60
CA PRO A 30 -7.63 -0.55 -5.03
C PRO A 30 -8.14 0.79 -5.54
N LYS A 31 -8.94 1.52 -4.74
CA LYS A 31 -9.43 2.86 -5.09
C LYS A 31 -8.26 3.85 -5.24
N ILE A 32 -7.33 3.84 -4.29
CA ILE A 32 -6.13 4.69 -4.34
C ILE A 32 -5.29 4.36 -5.59
N LEU A 33 -5.09 3.08 -5.89
CA LEU A 33 -4.36 2.63 -7.09
C LEU A 33 -5.10 2.97 -8.39
N ASN A 34 -6.42 3.13 -8.33
CA ASN A 34 -7.25 3.63 -9.42
C ASN A 34 -7.30 5.17 -9.51
N LEU A 35 -6.45 5.87 -8.76
CA LEU A 35 -6.41 7.34 -8.69
C LEU A 35 -7.70 7.97 -8.14
N GLU A 36 -8.47 7.21 -7.34
CA GLU A 36 -9.63 7.73 -6.62
C GLU A 36 -9.22 8.29 -5.25
N ASP A 37 -9.84 9.42 -4.87
CA ASP A 37 -9.71 9.97 -3.52
C ASP A 37 -10.42 9.10 -2.49
N VAL A 38 -9.76 8.83 -1.37
CA VAL A 38 -10.29 7.98 -0.29
C VAL A 38 -10.30 8.73 1.04
N PHE A 39 -11.48 8.80 1.64
CA PHE A 39 -11.66 9.20 3.03
C PHE A 39 -11.99 7.96 3.87
N ALA A 40 -11.06 7.53 4.71
CA ALA A 40 -11.18 6.29 5.50
C ALA A 40 -11.21 6.59 7.00
N ILE A 41 -12.26 6.12 7.68
CA ILE A 41 -12.41 6.17 9.13
C ILE A 41 -12.44 4.73 9.66
N ASP A 42 -11.64 4.48 10.69
CA ASP A 42 -11.55 3.19 11.36
C ASP A 42 -11.04 3.39 12.80
N ALA A 43 -11.22 2.40 13.67
CA ALA A 43 -10.65 2.39 15.00
C ALA A 43 -9.11 2.49 14.98
N THR A 44 -8.53 3.04 16.04
CA THR A 44 -7.08 3.01 16.26
C THR A 44 -6.58 1.57 16.30
N GLY A 45 -5.46 1.28 15.63
CA GLY A 45 -4.98 -0.10 15.47
C GLY A 45 -5.64 -0.90 14.32
N GLY A 46 -6.66 -0.34 13.66
CA GLY A 46 -7.35 -0.97 12.51
C GLY A 46 -6.47 -1.17 11.28
N GLY A 47 -5.32 -0.50 11.20
CA GLY A 47 -4.34 -0.70 10.12
C GLY A 47 -4.44 0.32 8.98
N LYS A 48 -5.09 1.47 9.21
CA LYS A 48 -5.21 2.58 8.24
C LYS A 48 -3.88 3.06 7.67
N SER A 49 -2.77 2.92 8.40
CA SER A 49 -1.46 3.38 7.91
C SER A 49 -0.99 2.61 6.67
N ALA A 50 -1.54 1.42 6.39
CA ALA A 50 -1.28 0.69 5.15
C ALA A 50 -1.76 1.44 3.90
N LEU A 51 -2.77 2.32 4.05
CA LEU A 51 -3.41 3.00 2.92
C LEU A 51 -2.48 3.95 2.16
N PHE A 52 -1.43 4.48 2.80
CA PHE A 52 -0.45 5.32 2.12
C PHE A 52 0.85 4.59 1.76
N GLY A 53 1.18 3.48 2.45
CA GLY A 53 2.42 2.73 2.19
C GLY A 53 2.25 1.65 1.12
N VAL A 54 1.16 0.88 1.17
CA VAL A 54 0.94 -0.24 0.25
C VAL A 54 0.79 0.19 -1.21
N PRO A 55 0.10 1.30 -1.56
CA PRO A 55 0.04 1.72 -2.96
C PRO A 55 1.43 1.96 -3.57
N VAL A 56 2.34 2.58 -2.82
CA VAL A 56 3.74 2.79 -3.23
C VAL A 56 4.44 1.45 -3.43
N LEU A 57 4.28 0.51 -2.49
CA LEU A 57 4.84 -0.84 -2.60
C LEU A 57 4.34 -1.61 -3.83
N VAL A 58 3.05 -1.50 -4.15
CA VAL A 58 2.42 -2.16 -5.30
C VAL A 58 2.96 -1.59 -6.61
N HIS A 59 3.02 -0.26 -6.75
CA HIS A 59 3.64 0.36 -7.92
C HIS A 59 5.09 -0.08 -8.09
N LEU A 60 5.86 -0.14 -6.99
CA LEU A 60 7.25 -0.57 -7.04
C LEU A 60 7.38 -2.01 -7.52
N GLU A 61 6.62 -2.94 -6.96
CA GLU A 61 6.64 -4.36 -7.37
C GLU A 61 6.28 -4.54 -8.86
N ILE A 62 5.19 -3.89 -9.30
CA ILE A 62 4.74 -4.00 -10.69
C ILE A 62 5.77 -3.38 -11.64
N SER A 63 6.31 -2.20 -11.29
CA SER A 63 7.31 -1.53 -12.13
C SER A 63 8.61 -2.33 -12.29
N GLN A 64 9.02 -3.08 -11.26
CA GLN A 64 10.23 -3.89 -11.27
C GLN A 64 10.04 -5.26 -11.94
N ASN A 65 8.80 -5.74 -12.03
CA ASN A 65 8.48 -7.07 -12.54
C ASN A 65 7.32 -7.02 -13.56
N ALA A 66 7.36 -6.06 -14.48
CA ALA A 66 6.24 -5.76 -15.37
C ALA A 66 5.73 -6.99 -16.16
N ASP A 67 6.64 -7.88 -16.56
CA ASP A 67 6.31 -9.11 -17.31
C ASP A 67 5.46 -10.12 -16.51
N LEU A 68 5.41 -9.99 -15.18
CA LEU A 68 4.63 -10.88 -14.30
C LEU A 68 3.16 -10.44 -14.12
N TYR A 69 2.79 -9.26 -14.63
CA TYR A 69 1.48 -8.66 -14.39
C TYR A 69 0.76 -8.32 -15.70
N PRO A 70 -0.59 -8.35 -15.71
CA PRO A 70 -1.34 -7.89 -16.86
C PRO A 70 -1.13 -6.39 -17.09
N SER A 71 -1.48 -5.92 -18.28
CA SER A 71 -1.59 -4.49 -18.53
C SER A 71 -2.72 -3.88 -17.69
N PHE A 72 -2.49 -2.68 -17.16
CA PHE A 72 -3.46 -1.94 -16.37
C PHE A 72 -3.93 -0.69 -17.13
N ASN A 73 -5.18 -0.29 -16.91
CA ASN A 73 -5.74 0.95 -17.48
C ASN A 73 -5.32 2.21 -16.72
N VAL A 74 -4.46 2.06 -15.71
CA VAL A 74 -3.89 3.15 -14.91
C VAL A 74 -2.37 3.14 -15.06
N PRO A 75 -1.73 4.32 -15.06
CA PRO A 75 -0.29 4.40 -15.21
C PRO A 75 0.42 3.75 -14.01
N ILE A 76 1.39 2.88 -14.30
CA ILE A 76 2.29 2.34 -13.28
C ILE A 76 3.50 3.26 -13.17
N HIS A 77 3.70 3.86 -12.00
CA HIS A 77 4.82 4.73 -11.74
C HIS A 77 6.10 3.94 -11.45
N LEU A 78 7.17 4.21 -12.21
CA LEU A 78 8.51 3.64 -11.98
C LEU A 78 9.14 4.13 -10.67
N HIS A 79 8.85 5.38 -10.29
CA HIS A 79 9.31 6.01 -9.06
C HIS A 79 8.08 6.51 -8.27
N PRO A 80 7.33 5.62 -7.62
CA PRO A 80 6.14 6.01 -6.87
C PRO A 80 6.53 6.83 -5.65
N ILE A 81 5.86 7.97 -5.44
CA ILE A 81 6.10 8.89 -4.32
C ILE A 81 4.81 9.05 -3.52
N GLY A 82 4.91 8.90 -2.19
CA GLY A 82 3.82 9.20 -1.26
C GLY A 82 4.25 10.29 -0.28
N VAL A 83 3.37 11.29 -0.06
CA VAL A 83 3.59 12.34 0.94
C VAL A 83 2.61 12.14 2.08
N VAL A 84 3.12 11.98 3.30
CA VAL A 84 2.31 11.80 4.50
C VAL A 84 2.48 13.01 5.40
N VAL A 85 1.40 13.76 5.59
CA VAL A 85 1.35 14.91 6.51
C VAL A 85 0.68 14.47 7.79
N THR A 86 1.29 14.79 8.93
CA THR A 86 0.75 14.45 10.25
C THR A 86 0.70 15.67 11.17
N PRO A 87 -0.24 15.73 12.12
CA PRO A 87 -0.36 16.86 13.02
C PRO A 87 0.75 16.90 14.10
N THR A 88 1.42 15.79 14.40
CA THR A 88 2.40 15.71 15.49
C THR A 88 3.69 15.00 15.10
N LYS A 89 4.83 15.52 15.57
CA LYS A 89 6.16 14.91 15.36
C LYS A 89 6.26 13.49 15.93
N GLY A 90 5.64 13.24 17.09
CA GLY A 90 5.65 11.92 17.71
C GLY A 90 5.01 10.84 16.84
N LEU A 91 3.97 11.20 16.08
CA LEU A 91 3.31 10.29 15.14
C LEU A 91 4.19 9.97 13.93
N VAL A 92 5.00 10.94 13.45
CA VAL A 92 5.94 10.73 12.33
C VAL A 92 6.88 9.57 12.62
N ASN A 93 7.47 9.51 13.82
CA ASN A 93 8.43 8.45 14.17
C ASN A 93 7.79 7.05 14.10
N ASN A 94 6.53 6.92 14.54
CA ASN A 94 5.79 5.66 14.45
C ASN A 94 5.53 5.25 13.00
N ILE A 95 5.22 6.23 12.14
CA ILE A 95 4.99 5.99 10.71
C ILE A 95 6.30 5.57 10.03
N VAL A 96 7.40 6.27 10.27
CA VAL A 96 8.72 5.94 9.70
C VAL A 96 9.13 4.52 10.09
N HIS A 97 8.98 4.15 11.36
CA HIS A 97 9.27 2.80 11.83
C HIS A 97 8.39 1.74 11.14
N MET A 98 7.09 2.02 10.96
CA MET A 98 6.19 1.12 10.22
C MET A 98 6.60 0.96 8.75
N LEU A 99 6.91 2.07 8.07
CA LEU A 99 7.36 2.06 6.68
C LEU A 99 8.67 1.29 6.51
N GLY A 100 9.57 1.38 7.49
CA GLY A 100 10.78 0.55 7.53
C GLY A 100 10.45 -0.94 7.41
N PHE A 101 9.44 -1.45 8.12
CA PHE A 101 9.01 -2.85 7.97
C PHE A 101 8.35 -3.15 6.63
N LEU A 102 7.61 -2.19 6.06
CA LEU A 102 6.89 -2.39 4.80
C LEU A 102 7.85 -2.47 3.60
N PHE A 103 8.95 -1.73 3.65
CA PHE A 103 9.95 -1.63 2.58
C PHE A 103 11.28 -2.34 2.90
N SER A 104 11.34 -3.15 3.95
CA SER A 104 12.52 -3.99 4.22
C SER A 104 12.60 -5.07 3.13
N PHE A 105 13.62 -4.96 2.27
CA PHE A 105 13.99 -5.93 1.24
C PHE A 105 14.75 -7.12 1.84
#